data_AF-A0A844EHK1-F1
#
_entry.id   AF-A0A844EHK1-F1
#
_cell.length_a   1.000
_cell.length_b   1.000
_cell.length_c   1.000
_cell.angle_alpha   90.00
_cell.angle_beta   90.00
_cell.angle_gamma   90.00
#
_symmetry.space_group_name_H-M   'P 1'
#
loop_
_entity.id
_entity.type
_entity.pdbx_description
1 polymer ?
#
loop_
_entity_poly.entity_id
_entity_poly.type
_entity_poly.pdbx_seq_one_letter_code
_entity_poly.pdbx_strand_id
1 'polypeptide(L)'
;MKREGHSHTEFCPHGSGDDVELMIQKAIKLGFQEYSITEHAPLPKQFAQRYAGQKTGLTEAAMAAGDLDAYFEKANRMKAKYADQIK
;
A
#
# COMPACT_ATOMS: atom_id res chain seq x y z
N MET A 1 16.28 13.05 10.61
CA MET A 1 15.88 12.10 9.56
C MET A 1 14.39 12.24 9.33
N LYS A 2 13.95 12.54 8.11
CA LYS A 2 12.52 12.71 7.78
C LYS A 2 11.98 11.39 7.25
N ARG A 3 10.90 10.87 7.84
CA ARG A 3 10.37 9.52 7.56
C ARG A 3 8.86 9.55 7.31
N GLU A 4 8.42 8.82 6.29
CA GLU A 4 7.03 8.39 6.12
C GLU A 4 6.92 6.93 6.59
N GLY A 5 6.13 6.72 7.64
CA GLY A 5 5.99 5.42 8.30
C GLY A 5 4.71 4.68 7.95
N HIS A 6 3.76 5.34 7.30
CA HIS A 6 2.44 4.79 6.99
C HIS A 6 1.95 5.35 5.65
N SER A 7 2.04 4.56 4.59
CA SER A 7 1.48 4.89 3.29
C SER A 7 0.79 3.70 2.64
N HIS A 8 -0.05 4.00 1.64
CA HIS A 8 -0.80 3.04 0.85
C HIS A 8 -0.39 3.14 -0.62
N THR A 9 -0.97 2.29 -1.45
CA THR A 9 -0.61 2.13 -2.87
C THR A 9 -1.87 2.05 -3.74
N GLU A 10 -1.67 1.85 -5.04
CA GLU A 10 -2.74 1.49 -5.97
C GLU A 10 -3.49 0.18 -5.61
N PHE A 11 -2.93 -0.65 -4.72
CA PHE A 11 -3.58 -1.87 -4.21
C PHE A 11 -4.63 -1.60 -3.13
N CYS A 12 -4.76 -0.35 -2.67
CA CYS A 12 -5.78 0.08 -1.73
C CYS A 12 -7.10 0.36 -2.46
N PRO A 13 -8.16 -0.47 -2.32
CA PRO A 13 -9.36 -0.30 -3.14
C PRO A 13 -10.12 1.01 -2.85
N HIS A 14 -10.00 1.54 -1.64
CA HIS A 14 -10.56 2.83 -1.24
C HIS A 14 -9.53 3.98 -1.29
N GLY A 15 -8.35 3.75 -1.88
CA GLY A 15 -7.33 4.76 -2.06
C GLY A 15 -7.63 5.69 -3.24
N SER A 16 -6.74 6.64 -3.52
CA SER A 16 -6.85 7.50 -4.72
C SER A 16 -6.60 6.75 -6.02
N GLY A 17 -6.00 5.55 -5.96
CA GLY A 17 -5.58 4.78 -7.13
C GLY A 17 -4.28 5.27 -7.77
N ASP A 18 -3.58 6.21 -7.13
CA ASP A 18 -2.28 6.70 -7.63
C ASP A 18 -1.22 5.58 -7.59
N ASP A 19 -0.38 5.52 -8.62
CA ASP A 19 0.77 4.61 -8.63
C ASP A 19 1.75 4.98 -7.49
N VAL A 20 2.10 3.99 -6.67
CA VAL A 20 3.04 4.16 -5.56
C VAL A 20 4.38 4.79 -5.98
N GLU A 21 4.82 4.60 -7.22
CA GLU A 21 6.02 5.24 -7.74
C GLU A 21 5.91 6.78 -7.71
N LEU A 22 4.76 7.34 -8.09
CA LEU A 22 4.53 8.79 -8.04
C LEU A 22 4.61 9.30 -6.60
N MET A 23 4.09 8.51 -5.65
CA MET A 23 4.12 8.84 -4.22
C MET A 23 5.55 8.81 -3.68
N ILE A 24 6.36 7.81 -4.04
CA ILE A 24 7.78 7.73 -3.67
C ILE A 24 8.57 8.90 -4.26
N GLN A 25 8.38 9.20 -5.55
CA GLN A 25 9.03 10.35 -6.19
C GLN A 25 8.68 11.68 -5.50
N LYS A 26 7.43 11.83 -5.06
CA LYS A 26 7.00 13.00 -4.27
C LYS A 26 7.67 13.02 -2.90
N ALA A 27 7.78 11.89 -2.21
CA ALA A 27 8.47 11.80 -0.92
C ALA A 27 9.96 12.21 -1.05
N ILE A 28 10.65 11.73 -2.08
CA ILE A 28 12.04 12.13 -2.39
C ILE A 28 12.14 13.65 -2.60
N LYS A 29 11.27 14.23 -3.45
CA LYS A 29 11.24 15.70 -3.69
C LYS A 29 10.99 16.51 -2.42
N LEU A 30 10.24 15.95 -1.47
CA LEU A 30 9.95 16.58 -0.17
C LEU A 30 11.03 16.32 0.89
N GLY A 31 12.14 15.67 0.53
CA GLY A 31 13.29 15.44 1.39
C GLY A 31 13.11 14.33 2.43
N PHE A 32 12.19 13.38 2.20
CA PHE A 32 12.10 12.17 3.00
C PHE A 32 13.29 11.25 2.73
N GLN A 33 13.77 10.57 3.79
CA GLN A 33 14.93 9.69 3.77
C GLN A 33 14.56 8.23 4.02
N GLU A 34 13.37 7.98 4.57
CA GLU A 34 12.82 6.64 4.81
C GLU A 34 11.32 6.65 4.46
N TYR A 35 10.85 5.60 3.78
CA TYR A 35 9.47 5.47 3.32
C TYR A 35 8.97 4.03 3.51
N SER A 36 7.85 3.87 4.22
CA SER A 36 7.23 2.57 4.48
C SER A 36 5.95 2.39 3.67
N ILE A 37 5.90 1.37 2.80
CA ILE A 37 4.67 0.90 2.17
C ILE A 37 3.95 -0.02 3.17
N THR A 38 2.74 0.36 3.59
CA THR A 38 1.97 -0.31 4.65
C THR A 38 0.54 -0.59 4.21
N GLU A 39 0.39 -1.35 3.13
CA GLU A 39 -0.93 -1.63 2.57
C GLU A 39 -1.82 -2.46 3.50
N HIS A 40 -3.14 -2.34 3.34
CA HIS A 40 -4.11 -3.15 4.07
C HIS A 40 -3.98 -4.63 3.70
N ALA A 41 -3.65 -5.46 4.70
CA ALA A 41 -3.62 -6.90 4.53
C ALA A 41 -5.01 -7.47 4.19
N PRO A 42 -5.10 -8.52 3.34
CA PRO A 42 -6.37 -9.15 3.00
C PRO A 42 -7.18 -9.55 4.24
N LEU A 43 -8.48 -9.27 4.20
CA LEU A 43 -9.37 -9.67 5.29
C LEU A 43 -9.48 -11.20 5.38
N PRO A 44 -9.55 -11.77 6.59
CA PRO A 44 -9.85 -13.20 6.77
C PRO A 44 -11.19 -13.57 6.12
N LYS A 45 -11.23 -14.65 5.34
CA LYS A 45 -12.46 -15.07 4.62
C LYS A 45 -13.67 -15.23 5.55
N GLN A 46 -13.45 -15.73 6.77
CA GLN A 46 -14.50 -15.96 7.75
C GLN A 46 -15.06 -14.66 8.35
N PHE A 47 -14.36 -13.53 8.22
CA PHE A 47 -14.82 -12.24 8.74
C PHE A 47 -16.13 -11.79 8.09
N ALA A 48 -16.32 -12.09 6.79
CA ALA A 48 -17.53 -11.80 6.05
C ALA A 48 -18.80 -12.46 6.64
N GLN A 49 -18.66 -13.51 7.45
CA GLN A 49 -19.79 -14.18 8.11
C GLN A 49 -20.30 -13.43 9.35
N ARG A 50 -19.48 -12.55 9.92
CA ARG A 50 -19.79 -11.83 11.18
C ARG A 50 -19.97 -10.33 10.99
N TYR A 51 -19.51 -9.80 9.87
CA TYR A 51 -19.58 -8.37 9.59
C TYR A 51 -21.02 -7.92 9.30
N ALA A 52 -21.48 -6.88 10.00
CA ALA A 52 -22.84 -6.35 9.90
C ALA A 52 -22.89 -4.88 9.43
N GLY A 53 -21.78 -4.35 8.90
CA GLY A 53 -21.70 -2.99 8.36
C GLY A 53 -22.07 -2.90 6.88
N GLN A 54 -21.66 -1.80 6.24
CA GLN A 54 -21.90 -1.60 4.80
C GLN A 54 -21.06 -2.56 3.96
N LYS A 55 -21.62 -3.05 2.84
CA LYS A 55 -20.93 -3.98 1.93
C LYS A 55 -19.53 -3.49 1.52
N THR A 56 -19.37 -2.19 1.29
CA THR A 56 -18.10 -1.54 0.94
C THR A 56 -17.03 -1.70 2.02
N GLY A 57 -17.40 -1.73 3.30
CA GLY A 57 -16.48 -2.00 4.39
C GLY A 57 -15.95 -3.44 4.45
N LEU A 58 -16.47 -4.35 3.61
CA LEU A 58 -15.85 -5.65 3.33
C LEU A 58 -15.12 -5.67 1.99
N THR A 59 -15.73 -5.12 0.94
CA THR A 59 -15.24 -5.28 -0.43
C THR A 59 -14.10 -4.34 -0.78
N GLU A 60 -13.94 -3.22 -0.05
CA GLU A 60 -12.97 -2.18 -0.39
C GLU A 60 -11.95 -1.93 0.73
N ALA A 61 -12.09 -2.58 1.89
CA ALA A 61 -11.25 -2.34 3.06
C ALA A 61 -9.79 -2.81 2.91
N ALA A 62 -9.50 -3.72 1.99
CA ALA A 62 -8.17 -4.26 1.75
C ALA A 62 -8.06 -4.90 0.37
N MET A 63 -6.83 -5.11 -0.11
CA MET A 63 -6.56 -5.89 -1.33
C MET A 63 -7.10 -7.33 -1.22
N ALA A 64 -7.29 -8.00 -2.36
CA ALA A 64 -7.60 -9.42 -2.34
C ALA A 64 -6.35 -10.25 -2.03
N ALA A 65 -6.52 -11.44 -1.46
CA ALA A 65 -5.39 -12.35 -1.21
C ALA A 65 -4.65 -12.76 -2.49
N GLY A 66 -5.34 -12.77 -3.65
CA GLY A 66 -4.73 -13.03 -4.96
C GLY A 66 -3.82 -11.92 -5.46
N ASP A 67 -3.88 -10.72 -4.88
CA ASP A 67 -3.07 -9.57 -5.29
C ASP A 67 -1.72 -9.50 -4.55
N LEU A 68 -1.51 -10.36 -3.55
CA LEU A 68 -0.30 -10.33 -2.71
C LEU A 68 0.99 -10.47 -3.51
N ASP A 69 1.02 -11.37 -4.49
CA ASP A 69 2.22 -11.59 -5.31
C ASP A 69 2.56 -10.33 -6.12
N ALA A 70 1.55 -9.72 -6.75
CA ALA A 70 1.72 -8.47 -7.51
C ALA A 70 2.12 -7.30 -6.59
N TYR A 71 1.53 -7.21 -5.39
CA TYR A 71 1.88 -6.23 -4.37
C TYR A 71 3.35 -6.36 -3.96
N PHE A 72 3.80 -7.56 -3.60
CA PHE A 72 5.18 -7.78 -3.19
C PHE A 72 6.16 -7.56 -4.34
N GLU A 73 5.81 -7.97 -5.55
CA GLU A 73 6.63 -7.70 -6.75
C GLU A 73 6.81 -6.19 -6.95
N LYS A 74 5.71 -5.42 -6.95
CA LYS A 74 5.74 -3.96 -7.12
C LYS A 74 6.53 -3.30 -5.99
N ALA A 75 6.25 -3.62 -4.74
CA ALA A 75 6.91 -3.03 -3.58
C ALA A 75 8.42 -3.32 -3.57
N ASN A 76 8.84 -4.56 -3.85
CA ASN A 76 10.26 -4.92 -3.92
C ASN A 76 10.95 -4.26 -5.11
N ARG A 77 10.27 -4.14 -6.27
CA ARG A 77 10.79 -3.40 -7.43
C ARG A 77 11.01 -1.93 -7.10
N MET A 78 10.08 -1.29 -6.40
CA MET A 78 10.23 0.11 -5.98
C MET A 78 11.35 0.29 -4.97
N LYS A 79 11.43 -0.59 -3.98
CA LYS A 79 12.53 -0.61 -3.01
C LYS A 79 13.89 -0.71 -3.69
N ALA A 80 14.04 -1.60 -4.67
CA ALA A 80 15.29 -1.74 -5.43
C ALA A 80 15.57 -0.52 -6.32
N LYS A 81 14.55 -0.02 -7.03
CA LYS A 81 14.68 1.11 -7.97
C LYS A 81 15.12 2.42 -7.30
N TYR A 82 14.72 2.64 -6.04
CA TYR A 82 14.99 3.89 -5.33
C TYR A 82 15.96 3.75 -4.14
N ALA A 83 16.64 2.60 -4.00
CA ALA A 83 17.51 2.30 -2.85
C ALA A 83 18.61 3.35 -2.59
N ASP A 84 19.13 3.99 -3.65
CA ASP A 84 20.17 5.03 -3.54
C ASP A 84 19.62 6.43 -3.17
N GLN A 85 18.30 6.60 -3.17
CA GLN A 85 17.63 7.89 -2.97
C GLN A 85 16.82 7.94 -1.67
N ILE A 86 16.17 6.84 -1.31
CA ILE A 86 15.32 6.74 -0.13
C ILE A 86 15.32 5.29 0.39
N LYS A 87 15.36 5.14 1.71
CA LYS A 87 15.35 3.84 2.39
C LYS A 87 13.94 3.25 2.49
#